data_AF-A0A932RS78-F1
#
_entry.id   AF-A0A932RS78-F1
#
_cell.length_a   1.000
_cell.length_b   1.000
_cell.length_c   1.000
_cell.angle_alpha   90.00
_cell.angle_beta   90.00
_cell.angle_gamma   90.00
#
_symmetry.space_group_name_H-M   'P 1'
#
loop_
_entity.id
_entity.type
_entity.pdbx_description
1 polymer ?
#
loop_
_entity_poly.entity_id
_entity_poly.type
_entity_poly.pdbx_seq_one_letter_code
_entity_poly.pdbx_strand_id
1 'polypeptide(L)'
;MLESYWAEIGWALHLLRSQPRKPTHEQLAHALEPLRGRYNAERILYYFRTAGEAASSQTIRQTLRALTKSRKQERKLKQVSNDHEERCLEALRAIERTKAEIADAEKNEEHAIARAKQKILESANEATLRRFLEACRPCEVFKKTTMKGDAIHDRLEEQEAYYFREQALRFLRDKRYELTPHNLAAAITGLPRLSYRKSIELCLKTEAEIEAKTGNKRMPQLAFRILEFVQANLRRGETLKGNALLDFFQSRIKKLAKKDDLRTYLAENWIHLKNAILEATKADCVRAELPYFVARLFEKNRASCTTDVDRLLAAKEALWDG
;
A
#
# COMPACT_ATOMS: atom_id res chain seq x y z
N MET A 1 5.49 6.93 9.96
CA MET A 1 4.81 6.88 8.64
C MET A 1 3.58 7.77 8.63
N LEU A 2 2.50 7.41 9.36
CA LEU A 2 1.27 8.22 9.37
C LEU A 2 1.42 9.58 10.08
N GLU A 3 2.44 9.71 10.95
CA GLU A 3 2.74 10.95 11.67
C GLU A 3 2.98 12.15 10.77
N SER A 4 3.67 11.99 9.63
CA SER A 4 3.94 13.09 8.70
C SER A 4 2.68 13.67 8.05
N TYR A 5 1.61 12.87 7.97
CA TYR A 5 0.38 13.23 7.27
C TYR A 5 -0.81 13.38 8.22
N TRP A 6 -0.56 13.32 9.54
CA TRP A 6 -1.64 13.33 10.53
C TRP A 6 -2.40 14.66 10.54
N ALA A 7 -1.75 15.78 10.19
CA ALA A 7 -2.42 17.06 10.01
C ALA A 7 -3.47 17.03 8.88
N GLU A 8 -3.30 16.17 7.87
CA GLU A 8 -4.21 16.08 6.72
C GLU A 8 -5.36 15.11 6.95
N ILE A 9 -5.09 13.98 7.63
CA ILE A 9 -6.07 12.89 7.78
C ILE A 9 -6.68 12.80 9.19
N GLY A 10 -5.97 13.29 10.21
CA GLY A 10 -6.28 13.00 11.61
C GLY A 10 -7.64 13.52 12.04
N TRP A 11 -8.00 14.74 11.62
CA TRP A 11 -9.32 15.30 11.90
C TRP A 11 -10.46 14.48 11.27
N ALA A 12 -10.33 14.13 9.99
CA ALA A 12 -11.32 13.31 9.30
C ALA A 12 -11.50 11.95 10.01
N LEU A 13 -10.41 11.31 10.45
CA LEU A 13 -10.48 10.06 11.22
C LEU A 13 -11.15 10.25 12.59
N HIS A 14 -10.91 11.37 13.28
CA HIS A 14 -11.60 11.70 14.53
C HIS A 14 -13.10 11.93 14.32
N LEU A 15 -13.50 12.53 13.21
CA LEU A 15 -14.91 12.68 12.84
C LEU A 15 -15.55 11.31 12.64
N LEU A 16 -14.92 10.41 11.87
CA LEU A 16 -15.41 9.03 11.69
C LEU A 16 -15.56 8.29 13.02
N ARG A 17 -14.58 8.43 13.93
CA ARG A 17 -14.62 7.82 15.26
C ARG A 17 -15.72 8.37 16.15
N SER A 18 -16.09 9.64 15.97
CA SER A 18 -17.10 10.34 16.79
C SER A 18 -18.53 10.20 16.27
N GLN A 19 -18.73 9.66 15.06
CA GLN A 19 -20.05 9.49 14.48
C GLN A 19 -20.90 8.45 15.26
N PRO A 20 -22.21 8.70 15.45
CA PRO A 20 -23.10 7.76 16.11
C PRO A 20 -23.41 6.53 15.24
N ARG A 21 -23.40 6.71 13.90
CA ARG A 21 -23.62 5.64 12.93
C ARG A 21 -22.30 4.93 12.61
N LYS A 22 -22.39 3.65 12.20
CA LYS A 22 -21.21 2.88 11.74
C LYS A 22 -20.63 3.60 10.50
N PRO A 23 -19.34 4.01 10.51
CA PRO A 23 -18.73 4.63 9.35
C PRO A 23 -18.62 3.63 8.20
N THR A 24 -18.73 4.11 6.97
CA THR A 24 -18.67 3.29 5.75
C THR A 24 -17.25 3.15 5.23
N HIS A 25 -17.02 2.17 4.33
CA HIS A 25 -15.73 1.98 3.66
C HIS A 25 -15.36 3.19 2.81
N GLU A 26 -16.34 3.81 2.15
CA GLU A 26 -16.16 5.00 1.33
C GLU A 26 -15.75 6.23 2.15
N GLN A 27 -16.38 6.43 3.32
CA GLN A 27 -16.01 7.51 4.23
C GLN A 27 -14.57 7.37 4.72
N LEU A 28 -14.14 6.13 5.02
CA LEU A 28 -12.75 5.86 5.38
C LEU A 28 -11.79 6.13 4.20
N ALA A 29 -12.15 5.68 3.00
CA ALA A 29 -11.35 5.94 1.79
C ALA A 29 -11.20 7.45 1.55
N HIS A 30 -12.29 8.21 1.66
CA HIS A 30 -12.27 9.67 1.52
C HIS A 30 -11.39 10.34 2.58
N ALA A 31 -11.46 9.91 3.85
CA ALA A 31 -10.61 10.43 4.92
C ALA A 31 -9.12 10.16 4.69
N LEU A 32 -8.78 9.09 3.96
CA LEU A 32 -7.41 8.69 3.65
C LEU A 32 -6.94 9.14 2.26
N GLU A 33 -7.81 9.77 1.47
CA GLU A 33 -7.52 10.26 0.11
C GLU A 33 -6.25 11.12 0.02
N PRO A 34 -5.91 12.01 1.00
CA PRO A 34 -4.66 12.76 0.96
C PRO A 34 -3.40 11.90 0.89
N LEU A 35 -3.47 10.63 1.29
CA LEU A 35 -2.36 9.68 1.25
C LEU A 35 -2.23 8.95 -0.10
N ARG A 36 -3.18 9.12 -1.02
CA ARG A 36 -3.14 8.46 -2.33
C ARG A 36 -1.89 8.90 -3.09
N GLY A 37 -1.12 7.93 -3.59
CA GLY A 37 0.11 8.17 -4.34
C GLY A 37 1.33 8.60 -3.51
N ARG A 38 1.23 8.63 -2.16
CA ARG A 38 2.37 8.95 -1.28
C ARG A 38 3.16 7.71 -0.86
N TYR A 39 4.34 7.93 -0.25
CA TYR A 39 5.27 6.88 0.17
C TYR A 39 4.58 5.78 1.03
N ASN A 40 4.79 4.51 0.69
CA ASN A 40 4.05 3.31 1.15
C ASN A 40 2.63 3.14 0.57
N ALA A 41 2.42 3.63 -0.66
CA ALA A 41 1.19 3.47 -1.42
C ALA A 41 0.62 2.05 -1.29
N GLU A 42 1.42 0.99 -1.41
CA GLU A 42 0.98 -0.40 -1.38
C GLU A 42 0.05 -0.75 -0.21
N ARG A 43 0.35 -0.30 1.01
CA ARG A 43 -0.51 -0.57 2.18
C ARG A 43 -1.78 0.26 2.19
N ILE A 44 -1.72 1.45 1.61
CA ILE A 44 -2.85 2.38 1.54
C ILE A 44 -3.76 2.03 0.35
N LEU A 45 -3.23 1.40 -0.71
CA LEU A 45 -3.98 0.95 -1.88
C LEU A 45 -5.15 0.03 -1.50
N TYR A 46 -5.02 -0.79 -0.45
CA TYR A 46 -6.13 -1.60 0.06
C TYR A 46 -7.34 -0.76 0.49
N TYR A 47 -7.14 0.49 0.92
CA TYR A 47 -8.25 1.42 1.21
C TYR A 47 -8.93 1.96 -0.03
N PHE A 48 -8.33 1.85 -1.21
CA PHE A 48 -8.87 2.40 -2.46
C PHE A 48 -9.33 1.34 -3.47
N ARG A 49 -8.92 0.07 -3.31
CA ARG A 49 -9.36 -1.05 -4.16
C ARG A 49 -10.86 -1.34 -4.06
N THR A 50 -11.49 -1.80 -5.12
CA THR A 50 -12.87 -2.31 -5.03
C THR A 50 -12.92 -3.47 -4.04
N ALA A 51 -13.84 -3.42 -3.07
CA ALA A 51 -14.01 -4.44 -2.04
C ALA A 51 -15.41 -5.05 -2.18
N GLY A 52 -15.62 -5.78 -3.28
CA GLY A 52 -16.92 -6.37 -3.62
C GLY A 52 -17.31 -7.53 -2.71
N GLU A 53 -16.33 -8.29 -2.22
CA GLU A 53 -16.58 -9.50 -1.42
C GLU A 53 -16.31 -9.28 0.07
N ALA A 54 -17.36 -9.42 0.88
CA ALA A 54 -17.21 -9.44 2.33
C ALA A 54 -16.39 -10.66 2.78
N ALA A 55 -15.34 -10.39 3.56
CA ALA A 55 -14.37 -11.42 3.96
C ALA A 55 -14.04 -11.40 5.45
N SER A 56 -13.73 -12.60 5.97
CA SER A 56 -13.16 -12.82 7.29
C SER A 56 -11.73 -13.35 7.16
N SER A 57 -10.97 -13.35 8.26
CA SER A 57 -9.64 -13.97 8.28
C SER A 57 -9.69 -15.47 7.97
N GLN A 58 -10.81 -16.15 8.24
CA GLN A 58 -10.99 -17.55 7.89
C GLN A 58 -11.16 -17.74 6.38
N THR A 59 -12.00 -16.93 5.73
CA THR A 59 -12.23 -17.02 4.28
C THR A 59 -10.97 -16.67 3.50
N ILE A 60 -10.24 -15.61 3.90
CA ILE A 60 -8.93 -15.27 3.30
C ILE A 60 -7.95 -16.45 3.38
N ARG A 61 -7.86 -17.12 4.53
CA ARG A 61 -6.98 -18.31 4.69
C ARG A 61 -7.41 -19.48 3.81
N GLN A 62 -8.71 -19.68 3.61
CA GLN A 62 -9.23 -20.69 2.70
C GLN A 62 -8.87 -20.37 1.24
N THR A 63 -9.05 -19.12 0.82
CA THR A 63 -8.68 -18.66 -0.53
C THR A 63 -7.17 -18.77 -0.77
N LEU A 64 -6.34 -18.40 0.21
CA LEU A 64 -4.88 -18.59 0.15
C LEU A 64 -4.47 -20.06 -0.01
N ARG A 65 -5.13 -20.98 0.71
CA ARG A 65 -4.89 -22.43 0.54
C ARG A 65 -5.30 -22.90 -0.85
N ALA A 66 -6.44 -22.43 -1.36
CA ALA A 66 -6.90 -22.74 -2.70
C ALA A 66 -5.93 -22.22 -3.77
N LEU A 67 -5.45 -20.98 -3.63
CA LEU A 67 -4.46 -20.38 -4.52
C LEU A 67 -3.14 -21.17 -4.49
N THR A 68 -2.67 -21.55 -3.31
CA THR A 68 -1.45 -22.36 -3.14
C THR A 68 -1.60 -23.72 -3.82
N LYS A 69 -2.76 -24.38 -3.68
CA LYS A 69 -3.08 -25.63 -4.37
C LYS A 69 -3.11 -25.44 -5.89
N SER A 70 -3.72 -24.35 -6.38
CA SER A 70 -3.78 -24.01 -7.80
C SER A 70 -2.39 -23.78 -8.39
N ARG A 71 -1.55 -22.97 -7.73
CA ARG A 71 -0.16 -22.71 -8.15
C ARG A 71 0.71 -23.96 -8.13
N LYS A 72 0.49 -24.87 -7.17
CA LYS A 72 1.17 -26.18 -7.16
C LYS A 72 0.77 -27.03 -8.36
N GLN A 73 -0.52 -27.03 -8.73
CA GLN A 73 -1.01 -27.74 -9.90
C GLN A 73 -0.49 -27.12 -11.19
N GLU A 74 -0.49 -25.80 -11.29
CA GLU A 74 0.06 -25.04 -12.41
C GLU A 74 1.53 -25.38 -12.65
N ARG A 75 2.37 -25.40 -11.60
CA ARG A 75 3.78 -25.79 -11.72
C ARG A 75 3.96 -27.20 -12.28
N LYS A 76 3.14 -28.16 -11.83
CA LYS A 76 3.17 -29.54 -12.35
C LYS A 76 2.76 -29.61 -13.81
N LEU A 77 1.67 -28.92 -14.17
CA LEU A 77 1.18 -28.88 -15.55
C LEU A 77 2.15 -28.15 -16.47
N LYS A 78 2.82 -27.10 -16.00
CA LYS A 78 3.87 -26.41 -16.75
C LYS A 78 5.02 -27.34 -17.08
N GLN A 79 5.48 -28.12 -16.10
CA GLN A 79 6.53 -29.12 -16.34
C GLN A 79 6.08 -30.16 -17.39
N VAL A 80 4.88 -30.73 -17.23
CA VAL A 80 4.33 -31.69 -18.20
C VAL A 80 4.18 -31.06 -19.59
N SER A 81 3.72 -29.81 -19.67
CA SER A 81 3.59 -29.07 -20.92
C SER A 81 4.95 -28.85 -21.60
N ASN A 82 5.97 -28.48 -20.83
CA ASN A 82 7.33 -28.31 -21.34
C ASN A 82 7.92 -29.64 -21.84
N ASP A 83 7.78 -30.71 -21.07
CA ASP A 83 8.24 -32.05 -21.46
C ASP A 83 7.56 -32.53 -22.74
N HIS A 84 6.27 -32.19 -22.93
CA HIS A 84 5.54 -32.50 -24.15
C HIS A 84 5.96 -31.65 -25.34
N GLU A 85 6.19 -30.34 -25.14
CA GLU A 85 6.68 -29.44 -26.18
C GLU A 85 8.03 -29.92 -26.72
N GLU A 86 8.94 -30.33 -25.84
CA GLU A 86 10.24 -30.91 -26.21
C GLU A 86 10.07 -32.18 -27.06
N ARG A 87 9.22 -33.13 -26.64
CA ARG A 87 8.94 -34.35 -27.41
C ARG A 87 8.31 -34.06 -28.78
N CYS A 88 7.46 -33.04 -28.87
CA CYS A 88 6.90 -32.60 -30.15
C CYS A 88 7.98 -32.05 -31.07
N LEU A 89 8.88 -31.21 -30.56
CA LEU A 89 10.02 -30.69 -31.32
C LEU A 89 10.94 -31.82 -31.79
N GLU A 90 11.20 -32.83 -30.95
CA GLU A 90 11.96 -34.02 -31.34
C GLU A 90 11.28 -34.82 -32.46
N ALA A 91 9.96 -35.01 -32.37
CA ALA A 91 9.18 -35.71 -33.39
C ALA A 91 9.18 -34.95 -34.73
N LEU A 92 9.06 -33.62 -34.70
CA LEU A 92 9.16 -32.78 -35.90
C LEU A 92 10.55 -32.90 -36.54
N ARG A 93 11.62 -32.83 -35.74
CA ARG A 93 13.00 -33.05 -36.22
C ARG A 93 13.21 -34.46 -36.79
N ALA A 94 12.52 -35.47 -36.29
CA ALA A 94 12.58 -36.83 -36.83
C ALA A 94 11.88 -36.90 -38.21
N ILE A 95 10.74 -36.24 -38.39
CA ILE A 95 10.05 -36.14 -39.68
C ILE A 95 10.89 -35.40 -40.70
N GLU A 96 11.53 -34.31 -40.32
CA GLU A 96 12.41 -33.55 -41.23
C GLU A 96 13.57 -34.42 -41.72
N ARG A 97 14.15 -35.24 -40.84
CA ARG A 97 15.18 -36.22 -41.20
C ARG A 97 14.67 -37.28 -42.17
N THR A 98 13.52 -37.90 -41.89
CA THR A 98 12.97 -38.92 -42.81
C THR A 98 12.56 -38.33 -44.16
N LYS A 99 12.05 -37.09 -44.19
CA LYS A 99 11.79 -36.37 -45.45
C LYS A 99 13.06 -36.17 -46.27
N ALA A 100 14.17 -35.82 -45.64
CA ALA A 100 15.46 -35.67 -46.32
C ALA A 100 15.97 -37.01 -46.87
N GLU A 101 15.90 -38.09 -46.08
CA GLU A 101 16.29 -39.44 -46.50
C GLU A 101 15.45 -39.95 -47.68
N ILE A 102 14.14 -39.68 -47.68
CA ILE A 102 13.25 -40.02 -48.80
C ILE A 102 13.62 -39.22 -50.05
N ALA A 103 13.85 -37.92 -49.94
CA ALA A 103 14.22 -37.07 -51.07
C ALA A 103 15.55 -37.51 -51.71
N ASP A 104 16.50 -37.98 -50.91
CA ASP A 104 17.75 -38.55 -51.40
C ASP A 104 17.53 -39.92 -52.07
N ALA A 105 16.63 -40.75 -51.55
CA ALA A 105 16.28 -42.03 -52.14
C ALA A 105 15.43 -41.92 -53.42
N GLU A 106 14.59 -40.89 -53.56
CA GLU A 106 13.78 -40.62 -54.76
C GLU A 106 14.62 -40.23 -55.97
N LYS A 107 15.83 -39.68 -55.77
CA LYS A 107 16.81 -39.48 -56.85
C LYS A 107 17.31 -40.80 -57.45
N ASN A 108 17.05 -41.94 -56.81
CA ASN A 108 17.66 -43.24 -57.14
C ASN A 108 16.66 -44.36 -57.56
N GLU A 109 15.33 -44.18 -57.55
CA GLU A 109 14.37 -45.31 -57.72
C GLU A 109 13.11 -45.08 -58.61
N GLU A 110 12.58 -46.19 -59.19
CA GLU A 110 11.40 -46.32 -60.08
C GLU A 110 10.04 -45.97 -59.43
N HIS A 111 9.11 -45.43 -60.24
CA HIS A 111 7.80 -44.86 -59.87
C HIS A 111 6.85 -45.71 -58.98
N ALA A 112 7.04 -47.04 -58.87
CA ALA A 112 6.23 -47.89 -57.99
C ALA A 112 6.66 -47.77 -56.53
N ILE A 113 7.96 -47.63 -56.28
CA ILE A 113 8.52 -47.46 -54.94
C ILE A 113 8.17 -46.07 -54.39
N ALA A 114 8.16 -45.05 -55.26
CA ALA A 114 7.73 -43.69 -54.92
C ALA A 114 6.28 -43.64 -54.38
N ARG A 115 5.35 -44.37 -54.99
CA ARG A 115 3.94 -44.41 -54.53
C ARG A 115 3.77 -45.13 -53.19
N ALA A 116 4.56 -46.17 -52.92
CA ALA A 116 4.56 -46.84 -51.62
C ALA A 116 5.15 -45.93 -50.51
N LYS A 117 6.25 -45.22 -50.82
CA LYS A 117 6.86 -44.21 -49.92
C LYS A 117 5.88 -43.08 -49.58
N GLN A 118 5.11 -42.60 -50.56
CA GLN A 118 4.13 -41.54 -50.33
C GLN A 118 2.98 -41.95 -49.39
N LYS A 119 2.44 -43.17 -49.52
CA LYS A 119 1.44 -43.70 -48.56
C LYS A 119 1.99 -43.85 -47.14
N ILE A 120 3.25 -44.27 -47.01
CA ILE A 120 3.93 -44.33 -45.72
C ILE A 120 4.07 -42.92 -45.12
N LEU A 121 4.42 -41.92 -45.92
CA LEU A 121 4.54 -40.52 -45.49
C LEU A 121 3.19 -39.93 -45.04
N GLU A 122 2.11 -40.19 -45.77
CA GLU A 122 0.76 -39.72 -45.41
C GLU A 122 0.28 -40.33 -44.09
N SER A 123 0.44 -41.64 -43.90
CA SER A 123 0.09 -42.29 -42.64
C SER A 123 0.97 -41.84 -41.47
N ALA A 124 2.26 -41.59 -41.70
CA ALA A 124 3.18 -41.02 -40.71
C ALA A 124 2.79 -39.57 -40.33
N ASN A 125 2.36 -38.76 -41.31
CA ASN A 125 1.88 -37.40 -41.08
C ASN A 125 0.57 -37.38 -40.26
N GLU A 126 -0.41 -38.24 -40.56
CA GLU A 126 -1.63 -38.34 -39.76
C GLU A 126 -1.36 -38.80 -38.33
N ALA A 127 -0.51 -39.81 -38.15
CA ALA A 127 -0.12 -40.29 -36.82
C ALA A 127 0.59 -39.20 -36.01
N THR A 128 1.42 -38.39 -36.68
CA THR A 128 2.11 -37.27 -36.05
C THR A 128 1.14 -36.13 -35.72
N LEU A 129 0.21 -35.79 -36.61
CA LEU A 129 -0.81 -34.78 -36.35
C LEU A 129 -1.70 -35.19 -35.16
N ARG A 130 -2.08 -36.47 -35.05
CA ARG A 130 -2.79 -36.98 -33.87
C ARG A 130 -1.96 -36.84 -32.60
N ARG A 131 -0.68 -37.22 -32.63
CA ARG A 131 0.25 -37.04 -31.49
C ARG A 131 0.40 -35.56 -31.11
N PHE A 132 0.44 -34.66 -32.09
CA PHE A 132 0.51 -33.23 -31.87
C PHE A 132 -0.77 -32.69 -31.21
N LEU A 133 -1.95 -33.06 -31.71
CA LEU A 133 -3.23 -32.67 -31.11
C LEU A 133 -3.39 -33.23 -29.69
N GLU A 134 -2.95 -34.46 -29.44
CA GLU A 134 -2.89 -35.05 -28.10
C GLU A 134 -1.90 -34.30 -27.19
N ALA A 135 -0.77 -33.86 -27.72
CA ALA A 135 0.22 -33.06 -27.01
C ALA A 135 -0.24 -31.61 -26.74
N CYS A 136 -1.19 -31.08 -27.52
CA CYS A 136 -1.80 -29.78 -27.23
C CYS A 136 -2.80 -29.82 -26.06
N ARG A 137 -3.35 -30.99 -25.69
CA ARG A 137 -4.31 -31.10 -24.57
C ARG A 137 -3.73 -30.65 -23.23
N PRO A 138 -2.51 -31.06 -22.82
CA PRO A 138 -1.84 -30.51 -21.64
C PRO A 138 -1.73 -28.98 -21.63
N CYS A 139 -1.43 -28.35 -22.77
CA CYS A 139 -1.32 -26.90 -22.89
C CYS A 139 -2.66 -26.20 -22.62
N GLU A 140 -3.78 -26.75 -23.09
CA GLU A 140 -5.11 -26.22 -22.80
C GLU A 140 -5.47 -26.35 -21.31
N VAL A 141 -5.15 -27.50 -20.70
CA VAL A 141 -5.40 -27.74 -19.27
C VAL A 141 -4.53 -26.81 -18.41
N PHE A 142 -3.29 -26.56 -18.83
CA PHE A 142 -2.41 -25.57 -18.22
C PHE A 142 -3.02 -24.17 -18.26
N LYS A 143 -3.40 -23.67 -19.45
CA LYS A 143 -4.04 -22.36 -19.62
C LYS A 143 -5.29 -22.20 -18.75
N LYS A 144 -6.19 -23.19 -18.74
CA LYS A 144 -7.40 -23.18 -17.90
C LYS A 144 -7.06 -23.13 -16.40
N THR A 145 -5.99 -23.81 -15.98
CA THR A 145 -5.54 -23.81 -14.58
C THR A 145 -4.92 -22.48 -14.18
N THR A 146 -4.14 -21.85 -15.06
CA THR A 146 -3.59 -20.50 -14.85
C THR A 146 -4.72 -19.47 -14.73
N MET A 147 -5.67 -19.44 -15.67
CA MET A 147 -6.83 -18.53 -15.60
C MET A 147 -7.64 -18.72 -14.30
N LYS A 148 -7.82 -19.97 -13.85
CA LYS A 148 -8.47 -20.26 -12.56
C LYS A 148 -7.63 -19.77 -11.38
N GLY A 149 -6.31 -19.89 -11.46
CA GLY A 149 -5.38 -19.35 -10.47
C GLY A 149 -5.46 -17.83 -10.36
N ASP A 150 -5.50 -17.14 -11.50
CA ASP A 150 -5.64 -15.69 -11.59
C ASP A 150 -6.97 -15.22 -11.00
N ALA A 151 -8.09 -15.88 -11.35
CA ALA A 151 -9.39 -15.57 -10.76
C ALA A 151 -9.42 -15.77 -9.23
N ILE A 152 -8.73 -16.79 -8.69
CA ILE A 152 -8.61 -16.98 -7.23
C ILE A 152 -7.73 -15.88 -6.62
N HIS A 153 -6.70 -15.43 -7.33
CA HIS A 153 -5.83 -14.34 -6.88
C HIS A 153 -6.59 -13.01 -6.83
N ASP A 154 -7.33 -12.64 -7.87
CA ASP A 154 -8.13 -11.41 -7.91
C ASP A 154 -9.16 -11.40 -6.78
N ARG A 155 -9.85 -12.54 -6.59
CA ARG A 155 -10.77 -12.74 -5.46
C ARG A 155 -10.08 -12.56 -4.11
N LEU A 156 -8.86 -13.09 -3.95
CA LEU A 156 -8.08 -12.92 -2.72
C LEU A 156 -7.79 -11.44 -2.46
N GLU A 157 -7.39 -10.69 -3.48
CA GLU A 157 -7.09 -9.26 -3.36
C GLU A 157 -8.31 -8.45 -2.91
N GLU A 158 -9.50 -8.73 -3.47
CA GLU A 158 -10.75 -8.09 -3.05
C GLU A 158 -11.12 -8.42 -1.60
N GLN A 159 -10.99 -9.69 -1.20
CA GLN A 159 -11.25 -10.14 0.17
C GLN A 159 -10.28 -9.49 1.16
N GLU A 160 -8.99 -9.40 0.81
CA GLU A 160 -7.99 -8.72 1.63
C GLU A 160 -8.29 -7.23 1.77
N ALA A 161 -8.66 -6.54 0.68
CA ALA A 161 -9.05 -5.13 0.70
C ALA A 161 -10.27 -4.90 1.60
N TYR A 162 -11.32 -5.73 1.47
CA TYR A 162 -12.50 -5.67 2.33
C TYR A 162 -12.12 -5.84 3.80
N TYR A 163 -11.34 -6.88 4.12
CA TYR A 163 -10.93 -7.16 5.49
C TYR A 163 -10.08 -6.04 6.07
N PHE A 164 -9.16 -5.47 5.29
CA PHE A 164 -8.33 -4.35 5.69
C PHE A 164 -9.17 -3.13 6.11
N ARG A 165 -10.15 -2.75 5.28
CA ARG A 165 -11.08 -1.64 5.53
C ARG A 165 -11.94 -1.90 6.76
N GLU A 166 -12.52 -3.09 6.87
CA GLU A 166 -13.36 -3.45 8.01
C GLU A 166 -12.55 -3.49 9.32
N GLN A 167 -11.31 -4.00 9.32
CA GLN A 167 -10.45 -3.95 10.52
C GLN A 167 -10.09 -2.51 10.91
N ALA A 168 -9.78 -1.64 9.94
CA ALA A 168 -9.51 -0.23 10.22
C ALA A 168 -10.73 0.49 10.80
N LEU A 169 -11.92 0.26 10.25
CA LEU A 169 -13.17 0.79 10.82
C LEU A 169 -13.46 0.26 12.22
N ARG A 170 -13.17 -1.02 12.48
CA ARG A 170 -13.30 -1.59 13.82
C ARG A 170 -12.32 -0.96 14.80
N PHE A 171 -11.10 -0.65 14.37
CA PHE A 171 -10.13 0.10 15.19
C PHE A 171 -10.64 1.50 15.50
N LEU A 172 -11.14 2.24 14.50
CA LEU A 172 -11.67 3.60 14.72
C LEU A 172 -12.83 3.61 15.71
N ARG A 173 -13.64 2.55 15.74
CA ARG A 173 -14.75 2.40 16.69
C ARG A 173 -14.33 1.92 18.08
N ASP A 174 -13.19 1.25 18.18
CA ASP A 174 -12.74 0.69 19.47
C ASP A 174 -12.10 1.79 20.32
N LYS A 175 -12.79 2.16 21.41
CA LYS A 175 -12.33 3.20 22.33
C LYS A 175 -11.20 2.75 23.26
N ARG A 176 -10.84 1.46 23.26
CA ARG A 176 -9.74 0.91 24.08
C ARG A 176 -8.38 1.53 23.75
N TYR A 177 -8.18 1.92 22.50
CA TYR A 177 -6.93 2.51 22.04
C TYR A 177 -7.18 3.97 21.66
N GLU A 178 -6.27 4.86 22.06
CA GLU A 178 -6.30 6.25 21.62
C GLU A 178 -6.08 6.33 20.10
N LEU A 179 -6.79 7.23 19.42
CA LEU A 179 -6.58 7.48 18.00
C LEU A 179 -5.36 8.38 17.82
N THR A 180 -4.19 7.75 17.75
CA THR A 180 -2.92 8.40 17.43
C THR A 180 -2.39 7.83 16.11
N PRO A 181 -1.54 8.58 15.38
CA PRO A 181 -0.90 8.04 14.17
C PRO A 181 -0.10 6.77 14.46
N HIS A 182 0.48 6.68 15.66
CA HIS A 182 1.20 5.51 16.14
C HIS A 182 0.30 4.29 16.28
N ASN A 183 -0.78 4.42 17.06
CA ASN A 183 -1.71 3.33 17.30
C ASN A 183 -2.40 2.89 16.00
N LEU A 184 -2.72 3.81 15.10
CA LEU A 184 -3.26 3.46 13.78
C LEU A 184 -2.23 2.69 12.94
N ALA A 185 -0.97 3.15 12.89
CA ALA A 185 0.09 2.45 12.18
C ALA A 185 0.33 1.03 12.74
N ALA A 186 0.34 0.89 14.06
CA ALA A 186 0.45 -0.39 14.75
C ALA A 186 -0.75 -1.30 14.46
N ALA A 187 -1.97 -0.75 14.44
CA ALA A 187 -3.20 -1.48 14.13
C ALA A 187 -3.22 -2.03 12.69
N ILE A 188 -2.67 -1.30 11.71
CA ILE A 188 -2.73 -1.69 10.30
C ILE A 188 -1.54 -2.54 9.84
N THR A 189 -0.43 -2.55 10.60
CA THR A 189 0.82 -3.18 10.15
C THR A 189 0.73 -4.70 9.96
N GLY A 190 -0.08 -5.39 10.76
CA GLY A 190 -0.29 -6.83 10.69
C GLY A 190 -1.41 -7.27 9.75
N LEU A 191 -2.15 -6.34 9.16
CA LEU A 191 -3.23 -6.65 8.22
C LEU A 191 -2.67 -7.15 6.89
N PRO A 192 -3.41 -8.01 6.14
CA PRO A 192 -4.68 -8.66 6.50
C PRO A 192 -4.49 -9.95 7.35
N ARG A 193 -3.25 -10.32 7.68
CA ARG A 193 -2.93 -11.60 8.31
C ARG A 193 -3.33 -11.69 9.78
N LEU A 194 -3.31 -10.57 10.48
CA LEU A 194 -3.70 -10.42 11.88
C LEU A 194 -4.96 -9.56 11.99
N SER A 195 -5.65 -9.62 13.12
CA SER A 195 -6.65 -8.60 13.46
C SER A 195 -5.96 -7.33 13.91
N TYR A 196 -6.63 -6.17 13.82
CA TYR A 196 -6.04 -4.90 14.26
C TYR A 196 -5.60 -4.96 15.74
N ARG A 197 -6.37 -5.66 16.58
CA ARG A 197 -6.08 -5.84 18.01
C ARG A 197 -4.81 -6.63 18.24
N LYS A 198 -4.63 -7.74 17.53
CA LYS A 198 -3.42 -8.54 17.68
C LYS A 198 -2.21 -7.82 17.12
N SER A 199 -2.40 -7.06 16.04
CA SER A 199 -1.37 -6.22 15.45
C SER A 199 -0.85 -5.17 16.45
N ILE A 200 -1.75 -4.37 17.04
CA ILE A 200 -1.34 -3.34 18.01
C ILE A 200 -0.72 -3.93 19.28
N GLU A 201 -1.27 -5.04 19.80
CA GLU A 201 -0.71 -5.73 20.98
C GLU A 201 0.74 -6.18 20.73
N LEU A 202 1.02 -6.77 19.57
CA LEU A 202 2.36 -7.21 19.21
C LEU A 202 3.32 -6.03 19.01
N CYS A 203 2.89 -4.98 18.30
CA CYS A 203 3.71 -3.78 18.11
C CYS A 203 4.09 -3.13 19.44
N LEU A 204 3.13 -2.91 20.33
CA LEU A 204 3.39 -2.29 21.64
C LEU A 204 4.29 -3.17 22.53
N LYS A 205 4.10 -4.50 22.47
CA LYS A 205 4.98 -5.44 23.19
C LYS A 205 6.42 -5.36 22.66
N THR A 206 6.60 -5.40 21.34
CA THR A 206 7.93 -5.30 20.72
C THR A 206 8.58 -3.95 21.03
N GLU A 207 7.83 -2.86 21.05
CA GLU A 207 8.35 -1.54 21.43
C GLU A 207 8.81 -1.50 22.88
N ALA A 208 8.02 -2.04 23.82
CA ALA A 208 8.40 -2.12 25.23
C ALA A 208 9.67 -2.97 25.42
N GLU A 209 9.82 -4.06 24.68
CA GLU A 209 11.03 -4.89 24.70
C GLU A 209 12.26 -4.14 24.14
N ILE A 210 12.09 -3.34 23.09
CA ILE A 210 13.17 -2.52 22.53
C ILE A 210 13.57 -1.41 23.51
N GLU A 211 12.59 -0.72 24.10
CA GLU A 211 12.84 0.32 25.11
C GLU A 211 13.56 -0.27 26.33
N ALA A 212 13.14 -1.43 26.83
CA ALA A 212 13.80 -2.10 27.95
C ALA A 212 15.25 -2.50 27.64
N LYS A 213 15.56 -2.88 26.39
CA LYS A 213 16.91 -3.31 25.99
C LYS A 213 17.85 -2.15 25.67
N THR A 214 17.32 -1.06 25.12
CA THR A 214 18.14 0.04 24.59
C THR A 214 18.09 1.30 25.45
N GLY A 215 17.11 1.43 26.34
CA GLY A 215 16.78 2.68 27.03
C GLY A 215 16.21 3.77 26.10
N ASN A 216 16.09 3.50 24.80
CA ASN A 216 15.66 4.48 23.82
C ASN A 216 14.15 4.44 23.66
N LYS A 217 13.48 5.45 24.20
CA LYS A 217 12.05 5.67 23.97
C LYS A 217 11.80 6.14 22.54
N ARG A 218 10.76 5.61 21.90
CA ARG A 218 10.29 6.07 20.60
C ARG A 218 9.92 7.56 20.68
N MET A 219 10.59 8.38 19.89
CA MET A 219 10.24 9.78 19.70
C MET A 219 9.27 9.93 18.51
N PRO A 220 8.14 10.64 18.65
CA PRO A 220 7.26 10.92 17.53
C PRO A 220 7.98 11.78 16.48
N GLN A 221 7.63 11.59 15.20
CA GLN A 221 8.16 12.43 14.13
C GLN A 221 7.80 13.90 14.35
N LEU A 222 8.71 14.78 13.93
CA LEU A 222 8.63 16.23 14.11
C LEU A 222 7.27 16.82 13.66
N ALA A 223 6.76 16.41 12.50
CA ALA A 223 5.45 16.84 11.98
C ALA A 223 4.29 16.59 12.96
N PHE A 224 4.27 15.42 13.62
CA PHE A 224 3.25 15.12 14.62
C PHE A 224 3.49 15.91 15.91
N ARG A 225 4.75 16.09 16.33
CA ARG A 225 5.09 16.93 17.49
C ARG A 225 4.65 18.39 17.30
N ILE A 226 4.74 18.92 16.08
CA ILE A 226 4.24 20.27 15.73
C ILE A 226 2.74 20.34 15.94
N LEU A 227 1.99 19.36 15.44
CA LEU A 227 0.55 19.31 15.66
C LEU A 227 0.19 19.23 17.15
N GLU A 228 0.87 18.38 17.92
CA GLU A 228 0.66 18.29 19.38
C GLU A 228 0.95 19.62 20.07
N PHE A 229 2.03 20.30 19.67
CA PHE A 229 2.38 21.63 20.16
C PHE A 229 1.28 22.65 19.84
N VAL A 230 0.80 22.70 18.60
CA VAL A 230 -0.28 23.59 18.17
C VAL A 230 -1.55 23.29 18.95
N GLN A 231 -1.93 22.02 19.06
CA GLN A 231 -3.14 21.59 19.77
C GLN A 231 -3.10 21.96 21.24
N ALA A 232 -1.97 21.73 21.92
CA ALA A 232 -1.81 22.09 23.33
C ALA A 232 -1.88 23.60 23.55
N ASN A 233 -1.30 24.40 22.65
CA ASN A 233 -1.25 25.85 22.80
C ASN A 233 -2.56 26.54 22.38
N LEU A 234 -3.26 26.07 21.35
CA LEU A 234 -4.60 26.57 21.00
C LEU A 234 -5.62 26.30 22.11
N ARG A 235 -5.52 25.16 22.80
CA ARG A 235 -6.37 24.87 23.97
C ARG A 235 -6.08 25.82 25.13
N ARG A 236 -4.81 26.12 25.40
CA ARG A 236 -4.40 27.02 26.51
C ARG A 236 -4.60 28.50 26.22
N GLY A 237 -4.52 28.89 24.95
CA GLY A 237 -4.71 30.26 24.46
C GLY A 237 -6.12 30.53 23.95
N GLU A 238 -7.12 29.76 24.39
CA GLU A 238 -8.50 29.79 23.89
C GLU A 238 -9.14 31.18 23.84
N THR A 239 -8.81 32.04 24.81
CA THR A 239 -9.36 33.39 24.93
C THR A 239 -8.57 34.44 24.15
N LEU A 240 -7.38 34.09 23.64
CA LEU A 240 -6.48 35.00 22.96
C LEU A 240 -6.81 35.10 21.48
N LYS A 241 -6.69 36.30 20.91
CA LYS A 241 -6.96 36.59 19.50
C LYS A 241 -5.88 37.48 18.91
N GLY A 242 -5.72 37.43 17.58
CA GLY A 242 -4.80 38.30 16.84
C GLY A 242 -3.38 38.24 17.39
N ASN A 243 -2.75 39.40 17.58
CA ASN A 243 -1.37 39.51 18.03
C ASN A 243 -1.13 38.86 19.41
N ALA A 244 -2.08 38.93 20.34
CA ALA A 244 -1.94 38.32 21.65
C ALA A 244 -1.80 36.78 21.57
N LEU A 245 -2.46 36.14 20.60
CA LEU A 245 -2.28 34.71 20.34
C LEU A 245 -0.89 34.43 19.76
N LEU A 246 -0.40 35.27 18.85
CA LEU A 246 0.93 35.13 18.25
C LEU A 246 2.04 35.30 19.30
N ASP A 247 1.95 36.32 20.14
CA ASP A 247 2.92 36.58 21.23
C ASP A 247 2.93 35.43 22.23
N PHE A 248 1.76 34.83 22.50
CA PHE A 248 1.64 33.63 23.32
C PHE A 248 2.37 32.44 22.70
N PHE A 249 2.17 32.18 21.40
CA PHE A 249 2.86 31.09 20.68
C PHE A 249 4.39 31.31 20.65
N GLN A 250 4.83 32.53 20.36
CA GLN A 250 6.24 32.90 20.37
C GLN A 250 6.88 32.64 21.75
N SER A 251 6.20 33.06 22.82
CA SER A 251 6.62 32.82 24.19
C SER A 251 6.68 31.33 24.54
N ARG A 252 5.77 30.53 23.97
CA ARG A 252 5.73 29.08 24.17
C ARG A 252 6.87 28.36 23.46
N ILE A 253 7.25 28.79 22.26
CA ILE A 253 8.41 28.27 21.53
C ILE A 253 9.70 28.55 22.33
N LYS A 254 9.88 29.79 22.82
CA LYS A 254 11.06 30.16 23.63
C LYS A 254 11.18 29.38 24.95
N LYS A 255 10.05 28.92 25.50
CA LYS A 255 9.99 28.08 26.72
C LYS A 255 10.34 26.60 26.47
N LEU A 256 10.44 26.15 25.23
CA LEU A 256 10.92 24.80 24.92
C LEU A 256 12.41 24.68 25.29
N ALA A 257 12.88 23.46 25.57
CA ALA A 257 14.27 23.24 25.92
C ALA A 257 15.21 23.66 24.77
N LYS A 258 16.35 24.28 25.10
CA LYS A 258 17.31 24.78 24.09
C LYS A 258 17.83 23.69 23.15
N LYS A 259 17.91 22.44 23.63
CA LYS A 259 18.35 21.27 22.86
C LYS A 259 17.21 20.50 22.19
N ASP A 260 15.97 20.99 22.25
CA ASP A 260 14.84 20.32 21.61
C ASP A 260 14.77 20.69 20.14
N ASP A 261 14.91 19.71 19.24
CA ASP A 261 14.81 19.89 17.79
C ASP A 261 13.52 20.60 17.38
N LEU A 262 12.41 20.39 18.11
CA LEU A 262 11.15 21.09 17.85
C LEU A 262 11.27 22.60 18.05
N ARG A 263 12.03 23.03 19.06
CA ARG A 263 12.26 24.45 19.33
C ARG A 263 13.00 25.09 18.17
N THR A 264 14.14 24.51 17.79
CA THR A 264 14.98 25.01 16.70
C THR A 264 14.17 25.09 15.42
N TYR A 265 13.46 24.01 15.09
CA TYR A 265 12.65 23.95 13.88
C TYR A 265 11.53 24.99 13.85
N LEU A 266 10.77 25.15 14.95
CA LEU A 266 9.69 26.14 15.03
C LEU A 266 10.22 27.58 15.06
N ALA A 267 11.38 27.82 15.67
CA ALA A 267 12.02 29.13 15.73
C ALA A 267 12.49 29.60 14.35
N GLU A 268 13.13 28.72 13.58
CA GLU A 268 13.58 28.98 12.21
C GLU A 268 12.42 29.20 11.25
N ASN A 269 11.30 28.49 11.46
CA ASN A 269 10.13 28.52 10.58
C ASN A 269 8.98 29.35 11.15
N TRP A 270 9.27 30.29 12.07
CA TRP A 270 8.24 31.04 12.81
C TRP A 270 7.28 31.80 11.89
N ILE A 271 7.80 32.43 10.84
CA ILE A 271 6.97 33.19 9.88
C ILE A 271 5.89 32.31 9.24
N HIS A 272 6.21 31.06 8.91
CA HIS A 272 5.26 30.13 8.31
C HIS A 272 4.18 29.72 9.30
N LEU A 273 4.55 29.54 10.58
CA LEU A 273 3.61 29.19 11.64
C LEU A 273 2.70 30.37 11.97
N LYS A 274 3.26 31.58 12.07
CA LYS A 274 2.53 32.83 12.25
C LYS A 274 1.48 33.03 11.16
N ASN A 275 1.87 32.87 9.90
CA ASN A 275 0.95 32.97 8.76
C ASN A 275 -0.13 31.89 8.82
N ALA A 276 0.24 30.65 9.14
CA ALA A 276 -0.73 29.55 9.29
C ALA A 276 -1.75 29.82 10.41
N ILE A 277 -1.34 30.36 11.55
CA ILE A 277 -2.24 30.72 12.65
C ILE A 277 -3.20 31.84 12.23
N LEU A 278 -2.68 32.89 11.59
CA LEU A 278 -3.49 34.03 11.14
C LEU A 278 -4.50 33.62 10.06
N GLU A 279 -4.11 32.78 9.12
CA GLU A 279 -4.99 32.25 8.08
C GLU A 279 -6.05 31.32 8.68
N ALA A 280 -5.65 30.39 9.56
CA ALA A 280 -6.56 29.45 10.19
C ALA A 280 -7.59 30.12 11.11
N THR A 281 -7.21 31.19 11.81
CA THR A 281 -8.13 31.94 12.69
C THR A 281 -9.13 32.80 11.93
N LYS A 282 -8.85 33.13 10.67
CA LYS A 282 -9.79 33.80 9.76
C LYS A 282 -10.71 32.82 9.04
N ALA A 283 -10.30 31.56 8.92
CA ALA A 283 -11.09 30.54 8.26
C ALA A 283 -12.28 30.11 9.14
N ASP A 284 -13.42 29.89 8.49
CA ASP A 284 -14.62 29.34 9.12
C ASP A 284 -14.46 27.82 9.29
N CYS A 285 -13.66 27.41 10.28
CA CYS A 285 -13.42 26.00 10.59
C CYS A 285 -13.85 25.65 12.01
N VAL A 286 -14.24 24.38 12.22
CA VAL A 286 -14.64 23.91 13.54
C VAL A 286 -13.45 23.99 14.49
N ARG A 287 -13.68 24.45 15.71
CA ARG A 287 -12.59 24.68 16.65
C ARG A 287 -11.71 23.47 16.96
N ALA A 288 -12.28 22.27 16.94
CA ALA A 288 -11.54 21.02 17.13
C ALA A 288 -10.70 20.62 15.90
N GLU A 289 -11.01 21.15 14.71
CA GLU A 289 -10.23 21.01 13.47
C GLU A 289 -9.04 21.96 13.42
N LEU A 290 -9.15 23.13 14.07
CA LEU A 290 -8.18 24.22 14.00
C LEU A 290 -6.71 23.78 14.16
N PRO A 291 -6.33 22.89 15.11
CA PRO A 291 -4.95 22.43 15.22
C PRO A 291 -4.45 21.69 13.96
N TYR A 292 -5.29 20.84 13.38
CA TYR A 292 -4.99 20.11 12.14
C TYR A 292 -4.84 21.07 10.98
N PHE A 293 -5.73 22.05 10.90
CA PHE A 293 -5.70 23.03 9.83
C PHE A 293 -4.46 23.93 9.90
N VAL A 294 -4.10 24.43 11.09
CA VAL A 294 -2.86 25.20 11.30
C VAL A 294 -1.63 24.37 10.93
N ALA A 295 -1.53 23.12 11.37
CA ALA A 295 -0.39 22.27 11.05
C ALA A 295 -0.28 21.99 9.54
N ARG A 296 -1.41 21.79 8.86
CA ARG A 296 -1.45 21.62 7.39
C ARG A 296 -1.01 22.88 6.66
N LEU A 297 -1.53 24.05 7.05
CA LEU A 297 -1.13 25.33 6.46
C LEU A 297 0.34 25.65 6.72
N PHE A 298 0.84 25.33 7.90
CA PHE A 298 2.25 25.50 8.23
C PHE A 298 3.16 24.74 7.26
N GLU A 299 2.91 23.45 7.03
CA GLU A 299 3.68 22.66 6.07
C GLU A 299 3.52 23.16 4.63
N LYS A 300 2.31 23.56 4.23
CA LYS A 300 2.06 24.15 2.91
C LYS A 300 2.84 25.44 2.71
N ASN A 301 2.78 26.37 3.66
CA ASN A 301 3.46 27.65 3.62
C ASN A 301 4.97 27.46 3.53
N ARG A 302 5.53 26.53 4.33
CA ARG A 302 6.95 26.18 4.30
C ARG A 302 7.36 25.57 2.95
N ALA A 303 6.57 24.65 2.41
CA ALA A 303 6.85 24.02 1.10
C ALA A 303 6.76 25.01 -0.07
N SER A 304 6.00 26.10 0.09
CA SER A 304 5.77 27.10 -0.95
C SER A 304 6.88 28.17 -1.01
N CYS A 305 7.73 28.27 0.03
CA CYS A 305 8.86 29.20 0.08
C CYS A 305 10.01 28.75 -0.82
N THR A 306 9.83 29.04 -2.11
CA THR A 306 10.75 28.69 -3.19
C THR A 306 11.68 29.85 -3.55
N THR A 307 11.31 31.09 -3.21
CA THR A 307 12.07 32.30 -3.59
C THR A 307 13.08 32.71 -2.53
N ASP A 308 14.18 33.36 -2.95
CA ASP A 308 15.20 33.86 -2.03
C ASP A 308 14.69 34.98 -1.12
N VAL A 309 13.68 35.73 -1.56
CA VAL A 309 13.01 36.76 -0.75
C VAL A 309 12.29 36.12 0.44
N ASP A 310 11.58 35.01 0.22
CA ASP A 310 10.88 34.29 1.29
C ASP A 310 11.87 33.74 2.32
N ARG A 311 13.04 33.25 1.86
CA ARG A 311 14.11 32.77 2.74
C ARG A 311 14.70 33.87 3.58
N LEU A 312 14.93 35.05 3.00
CA LEU A 312 15.43 36.23 3.73
C LEU A 312 14.41 36.72 4.77
N LEU A 313 13.12 36.72 4.44
CA LEU A 313 12.06 37.08 5.38
C LEU A 313 11.95 36.06 6.53
N ALA A 314 12.03 34.77 6.22
CA ALA A 314 12.06 33.71 7.23
C ALA A 314 13.27 33.85 8.16
N ALA A 315 14.46 34.10 7.62
CA ALA A 315 15.66 34.33 8.41
C ALA A 315 15.55 35.57 9.32
N LYS A 316 14.90 36.64 8.83
CA LYS A 316 14.69 37.89 9.58
C LYS A 316 13.68 37.74 10.74
N GLU A 317 12.61 36.99 10.55
CA GLU A 317 11.60 36.74 11.60
C GLU A 317 11.92 35.53 12.48
N ALA A 318 13.03 34.82 12.22
CA ALA A 318 13.43 33.67 13.01
C ALA A 318 13.68 34.05 14.48
N LEU A 319 13.23 33.20 15.39
CA LEU A 319 13.27 33.43 16.82
C LEU A 319 14.61 32.98 17.42
N TRP A 320 15.70 33.62 17.01
CA TRP A 320 17.01 33.39 17.62
C TRP A 320 17.05 34.05 19.01
N ASP A 321 17.52 33.32 20.01
CA ASP A 321 17.93 33.94 21.28
C ASP A 321 19.20 34.74 20.99
N GLY A 322 19.15 36.06 21.20
CA GLY A 322 20.35 36.85 21.49
C GLY A 322 20.88 36.51 22.88
#